data_AF-A0A9D7W2B3-F1
#
_entry.id   AF-A0A9D7W2B3-F1
#
_cell.length_a   1.000
_cell.length_b   1.000
_cell.length_c   1.000
_cell.angle_alpha   90.00
_cell.angle_beta   90.00
_cell.angle_gamma   90.00
#
_symmetry.space_group_name_H-M   'P 1'
#
loop_
_entity.id
_entity.type
_entity.pdbx_description
1 polymer ?
#
loop_
_entity_poly.entity_id
_entity_poly.type
_entity_poly.pdbx_seq_one_letter_code
_entity_poly.pdbx_strand_id
1 'polypeptide(L)'
;MRITVSCLLCISTIVSFGQSPYTSGFFNYHLTDRYEIQSNELTTEFYTGIKPYRRDAVARFAKKLTPDSKQDIFNKNYLTTDNIPFSDKPLNTKREFRKIYPQENAFFLVNEDRFKAVLNPVIGFSGAIVADDTSRLYRNSRGLELRGNIGNKVGFYSYALENQVRFPNYLNEKYNANGSVTGTTLAKKFKDNGRDFFNVAGHITFSPIEEITVQFGHDKNFIGNGYRSLILSNDATPNTFLKLNTKAWKFNYMNLYSVHTDSKGFDGNSPTRRKYSALHHLSLNLGKNLTLGIWENVIFDRQDSSENDQFEVDYFNPLIFYRAVEHGLNSSDNVLVGMDWKWNFLSRFSFYGQFVLDEFIKDDFFNATTSWVNKWGYQAGLKYINVGGINNLDAQLEINQVRPYVYSHYAPSQNWIHYNQSLAHPLGANFREFIGIIRYQPTERLFIDARYSFSKQGIDTNKVTTNFGGDITRGNRNISNKDNVTLFQGIENTISTISLDLSYMIWHNLFADAGIFIRNQSNPIIGYEQTTLFRLGLRLNLAAIDYRQ
;
A
#
# COMPACT_ATOMS: atom_id res chain seq x y z
N MET A 1 -7.97 45.80 -46.32
CA MET A 1 -6.88 45.06 -45.64
C MET A 1 -7.30 44.75 -44.21
N ARG A 2 -7.97 43.61 -43.99
CA ARG A 2 -8.21 43.00 -42.68
C ARG A 2 -8.18 41.50 -42.94
N ILE A 3 -7.06 40.88 -42.60
CA ILE A 3 -6.80 39.46 -42.85
C ILE A 3 -7.41 38.67 -41.70
N THR A 4 -8.22 37.72 -42.12
CA THR A 4 -8.90 36.64 -41.41
C THR A 4 -7.94 35.86 -40.51
N VAL A 5 -8.25 35.72 -39.22
CA VAL A 5 -7.66 34.70 -38.34
C VAL A 5 -8.53 33.45 -38.46
N SER A 6 -8.07 32.49 -39.24
CA SER A 6 -8.60 31.13 -39.33
C SER A 6 -7.44 30.19 -39.67
N CYS A 7 -7.50 28.98 -39.08
CA CYS A 7 -6.50 27.90 -39.07
C CYS A 7 -5.44 28.04 -37.95
N LEU A 8 -5.13 27.02 -37.14
CA LEU A 8 -5.28 25.58 -37.33
C LEU A 8 -5.83 24.88 -36.07
N LEU A 9 -7.03 24.31 -36.20
CA LEU A 9 -7.39 23.06 -35.52
C LEU A 9 -6.64 21.94 -36.25
N CYS A 10 -5.37 21.72 -35.89
CA CYS A 10 -4.72 20.45 -36.18
C CYS A 10 -5.33 19.43 -35.22
N ILE A 11 -6.45 18.83 -35.64
CA ILE A 11 -6.87 17.52 -35.15
C ILE A 11 -5.80 16.55 -35.66
N SER A 12 -4.69 16.46 -34.92
CA SER A 12 -3.91 15.24 -34.97
C SER A 12 -4.88 14.16 -34.51
N THR A 13 -5.11 13.17 -35.36
CA THR A 13 -5.62 11.89 -34.92
C THR A 13 -4.57 11.34 -33.95
N ILE A 14 -4.67 11.75 -32.68
CA ILE A 14 -3.97 11.10 -31.59
C ILE A 14 -4.51 9.68 -31.65
N VAL A 15 -3.69 8.77 -32.19
CA VAL A 15 -3.87 7.34 -32.06
C VAL A 15 -3.75 7.09 -30.57
N SER A 16 -4.88 7.24 -29.89
CA SER A 16 -4.96 7.17 -28.44
C SER A 16 -5.00 5.69 -28.09
N PHE A 17 -3.95 5.26 -27.40
CA PHE A 17 -3.73 3.87 -27.03
C PHE A 17 -4.72 3.40 -25.96
N GLY A 18 -4.94 2.08 -25.94
CA GLY A 18 -5.85 1.41 -25.02
C GLY A 18 -5.52 1.68 -23.55
N GLN A 19 -6.43 2.32 -22.85
CA GLN A 19 -6.35 2.56 -21.41
C GLN A 19 -6.98 1.41 -20.62
N SER A 20 -6.43 1.16 -19.44
CA SER A 20 -6.93 0.15 -18.51
C SER A 20 -7.01 0.72 -17.09
N PRO A 21 -7.88 0.15 -16.24
CA PRO A 21 -7.87 0.46 -14.82
C PRO A 21 -6.62 -0.14 -14.17
N TYR A 22 -6.41 0.21 -12.90
CA TYR A 22 -5.32 -0.34 -12.11
C TYR A 22 -5.65 -1.75 -11.56
N THR A 23 -4.61 -2.46 -11.12
CA THR A 23 -4.71 -3.75 -10.44
C THR A 23 -5.45 -3.61 -9.11
N SER A 24 -6.21 -4.63 -8.73
CA SER A 24 -6.99 -4.66 -7.50
C SER A 24 -6.12 -4.83 -6.26
N GLY A 25 -6.70 -4.62 -5.08
CA GLY A 25 -6.02 -4.79 -3.77
C GLY A 25 -5.59 -6.23 -3.46
N PHE A 26 -6.04 -7.22 -4.23
CA PHE A 26 -5.65 -8.64 -4.08
C PHE A 26 -4.68 -9.12 -5.18
N PHE A 27 -4.18 -8.21 -6.02
CA PHE A 27 -3.20 -8.54 -7.05
C PHE A 27 -1.89 -9.06 -6.43
N ASN A 28 -1.29 -10.08 -7.04
CA ASN A 28 -0.05 -10.68 -6.57
C ASN A 28 1.18 -9.91 -7.07
N TYR A 29 1.53 -8.83 -6.37
CA TYR A 29 2.72 -8.01 -6.67
C TYR A 29 4.05 -8.77 -6.55
N HIS A 30 4.10 -9.86 -5.80
CA HIS A 30 5.33 -10.65 -5.67
C HIS A 30 5.74 -11.30 -7.00
N LEU A 31 4.78 -11.72 -7.83
CA LEU A 31 5.09 -12.29 -9.15
C LEU A 31 5.79 -11.28 -10.07
N THR A 32 5.31 -10.03 -10.10
CA THR A 32 5.95 -8.99 -10.93
C THR A 32 7.36 -8.67 -10.45
N ASP A 33 7.57 -8.60 -9.12
CA ASP A 33 8.90 -8.36 -8.55
C ASP A 33 9.85 -9.51 -8.87
N ARG A 34 9.39 -10.76 -8.64
CA ARG A 34 10.15 -11.99 -8.92
C ARG A 34 10.66 -12.00 -10.36
N TYR A 35 9.75 -11.81 -11.32
CA TYR A 35 10.11 -11.94 -12.72
C TYR A 35 10.95 -10.77 -13.25
N GLU A 36 10.78 -9.56 -12.71
CA GLU A 36 11.70 -8.47 -13.02
C GLU A 36 13.12 -8.79 -12.54
N ILE A 37 13.26 -9.29 -11.30
CA ILE A 37 14.56 -9.70 -10.74
C ILE A 37 15.23 -10.79 -11.60
N GLN A 38 14.46 -11.79 -12.03
CA GLN A 38 14.97 -12.88 -12.89
C GLN A 38 15.37 -12.41 -14.29
N SER A 39 14.69 -11.39 -14.83
CA SER A 39 14.90 -10.94 -16.21
C SER A 39 16.25 -10.23 -16.45
N ASN A 40 16.98 -9.89 -15.39
CA ASN A 40 18.26 -9.15 -15.43
C ASN A 40 18.18 -7.74 -16.05
N GLU A 41 16.98 -7.26 -16.37
CA GLU A 41 16.72 -5.91 -16.86
C GLU A 41 15.48 -5.35 -16.17
N LEU A 42 15.51 -4.06 -15.83
CA LEU A 42 14.34 -3.37 -15.28
C LEU A 42 13.22 -3.31 -16.33
N THR A 43 11.99 -3.56 -15.89
CA THR A 43 10.85 -3.46 -16.81
C THR A 43 10.67 -2.02 -17.29
N THR A 44 10.45 -1.87 -18.58
CA THR A 44 10.08 -0.58 -19.16
C THR A 44 8.58 -0.35 -19.14
N GLU A 45 7.76 -1.27 -18.63
CA GLU A 45 6.30 -1.12 -18.61
C GLU A 45 5.82 -0.25 -17.45
N PHE A 46 6.38 -0.42 -16.26
CA PHE A 46 6.02 0.29 -15.03
C PHE A 46 7.18 0.27 -14.03
N TYR A 47 7.10 1.09 -12.98
CA TYR A 47 8.06 1.07 -11.86
C TYR A 47 7.51 0.20 -10.74
N THR A 48 8.20 -0.90 -10.38
CA THR A 48 7.72 -1.84 -9.34
C THR A 48 7.56 -1.21 -7.95
N GLY A 49 8.22 -0.07 -7.74
CA GLY A 49 8.10 0.72 -6.52
C GLY A 49 6.75 1.45 -6.40
N ILE A 50 6.01 1.67 -7.48
CA ILE A 50 4.82 2.53 -7.49
C ILE A 50 3.59 1.68 -7.81
N LYS A 51 2.75 1.45 -6.79
CA LYS A 51 1.58 0.56 -6.86
C LYS A 51 0.29 1.35 -6.59
N PRO A 52 -0.86 0.93 -7.15
CA PRO A 52 -1.07 -0.23 -8.02
C PRO A 52 -0.52 -0.05 -9.46
N TYR A 53 -0.54 -1.11 -10.28
CA TYR A 53 -0.09 -1.07 -11.69
C TYR A 53 -1.25 -1.02 -12.67
N ARG A 54 -1.03 -0.40 -13.84
CA ARG A 54 -1.99 -0.43 -14.95
C ARG A 54 -2.08 -1.85 -15.52
N ARG A 55 -3.30 -2.38 -15.72
CA ARG A 55 -3.51 -3.78 -16.13
C ARG A 55 -2.95 -4.11 -17.51
N ASP A 56 -3.02 -3.18 -18.45
CA ASP A 56 -2.41 -3.31 -19.77
C ASP A 56 -0.87 -3.38 -19.71
N ALA A 57 -0.26 -2.61 -18.80
CA ALA A 57 1.18 -2.65 -18.59
C ALA A 57 1.62 -4.01 -17.98
N VAL A 58 0.81 -4.56 -17.06
CA VAL A 58 1.03 -5.91 -16.52
C VAL A 58 0.88 -6.98 -17.60
N ALA A 59 -0.12 -6.87 -18.49
CA ALA A 59 -0.30 -7.81 -19.60
C ALA A 59 0.89 -7.80 -20.57
N ARG A 60 1.40 -6.61 -20.95
CA ARG A 60 2.61 -6.48 -21.79
C ARG A 60 3.85 -7.02 -21.10
N PHE A 61 4.01 -6.77 -19.81
CA PHE A 61 5.09 -7.35 -19.00
C PHE A 61 5.02 -8.88 -18.99
N ALA A 62 3.85 -9.45 -18.69
CA ALA A 62 3.64 -10.90 -18.65
C ALA A 62 3.96 -11.58 -20.00
N LYS A 63 3.65 -10.93 -21.13
CA LYS A 63 3.96 -11.44 -22.47
C LYS A 63 5.46 -11.64 -22.69
N LYS A 64 6.28 -10.71 -22.19
CA LYS A 64 7.76 -10.72 -22.32
C LYS A 64 8.46 -11.76 -21.45
N LEU A 65 7.77 -12.38 -20.49
CA LEU A 65 8.37 -13.35 -19.58
C LEU A 65 8.82 -14.62 -20.29
N THR A 66 10.01 -15.10 -19.96
CA THR A 66 10.58 -16.38 -20.39
C THR A 66 10.49 -17.37 -19.22
N PRO A 67 9.52 -18.31 -19.23
CA PRO A 67 9.32 -19.23 -18.12
C PRO A 67 10.33 -20.39 -18.16
N ASP A 68 10.89 -20.75 -16.99
CA ASP A 68 11.89 -21.82 -16.87
C ASP A 68 11.35 -23.08 -16.16
N SER A 69 10.12 -23.02 -15.62
CA SER A 69 9.47 -24.10 -14.88
C SER A 69 7.98 -24.20 -15.23
N LYS A 70 7.33 -25.32 -14.86
CA LYS A 70 5.86 -25.48 -15.00
C LYS A 70 5.11 -24.41 -14.20
N GLN A 71 5.61 -24.08 -13.02
CA GLN A 71 5.09 -23.02 -12.16
C GLN A 71 5.23 -21.66 -12.83
N ASP A 72 6.34 -21.38 -13.53
CA ASP A 72 6.51 -20.13 -14.26
C ASP A 72 5.58 -20.01 -15.46
N ILE A 73 5.35 -21.11 -16.20
CA ILE A 73 4.33 -21.15 -17.26
C ILE A 73 2.95 -20.84 -16.65
N PHE A 74 2.63 -21.45 -15.51
CA PHE A 74 1.39 -21.19 -14.81
C PHE A 74 1.25 -19.73 -14.36
N ASN A 75 2.29 -19.15 -13.76
CA ASN A 75 2.29 -17.78 -13.27
C ASN A 75 2.21 -16.75 -14.41
N LYS A 76 2.92 -16.98 -15.52
CA LYS A 76 2.79 -16.19 -16.75
C LYS A 76 1.36 -16.22 -17.27
N ASN A 77 0.76 -17.41 -17.31
CA ASN A 77 -0.63 -17.58 -17.70
C ASN A 77 -1.60 -16.91 -16.73
N TYR A 78 -1.34 -16.97 -15.42
CA TYR A 78 -2.12 -16.30 -14.38
C TYR A 78 -2.12 -14.78 -14.58
N LEU A 79 -0.94 -14.16 -14.73
CA LEU A 79 -0.81 -12.70 -14.96
C LEU A 79 -1.51 -12.26 -16.25
N THR A 80 -1.40 -13.07 -17.31
CA THR A 80 -2.06 -12.80 -18.60
C THR A 80 -3.58 -12.95 -18.49
N THR A 81 -4.04 -14.02 -17.83
CA THR A 81 -5.46 -14.30 -17.61
C THR A 81 -6.10 -13.20 -16.78
N ASP A 82 -5.46 -12.76 -15.68
CA ASP A 82 -6.03 -11.72 -14.81
C ASP A 82 -6.26 -10.38 -15.54
N ASN A 83 -5.58 -10.16 -16.66
CA ASN A 83 -5.65 -8.94 -17.46
C ASN A 83 -6.25 -9.15 -18.87
N ILE A 84 -7.08 -10.17 -19.05
CA ILE A 84 -7.64 -10.59 -20.37
C ILE A 84 -8.21 -9.48 -21.26
N PRO A 85 -9.01 -8.51 -20.79
CA PRO A 85 -9.52 -7.44 -21.67
C PRO A 85 -8.40 -6.59 -22.30
N PHE A 86 -7.18 -6.68 -21.75
CA PHE A 86 -5.99 -5.94 -22.11
C PHE A 86 -4.84 -6.85 -22.55
N SER A 87 -5.09 -8.15 -22.75
CA SER A 87 -4.10 -9.09 -23.27
C SER A 87 -4.54 -9.65 -24.63
N ASP A 88 -3.57 -10.08 -25.43
CA ASP A 88 -3.82 -10.69 -26.75
C ASP A 88 -4.30 -12.16 -26.64
N LYS A 89 -4.62 -12.62 -25.43
CA LYS A 89 -4.97 -14.02 -25.19
C LYS A 89 -6.38 -14.29 -25.71
N PRO A 90 -6.59 -15.31 -26.56
CA PRO A 90 -7.92 -15.64 -27.03
C PRO A 90 -8.81 -16.05 -25.85
N LEU A 91 -10.08 -15.66 -25.92
CA LEU A 91 -11.09 -16.10 -24.97
C LEU A 91 -11.23 -17.62 -25.11
N ASN A 92 -10.90 -18.34 -24.04
CA ASN A 92 -10.96 -19.79 -24.01
C ASN A 92 -11.49 -20.23 -22.64
N THR A 93 -12.59 -20.98 -22.66
CA THR A 93 -13.33 -21.40 -21.47
C THR A 93 -13.40 -22.92 -21.42
N LYS A 94 -13.25 -23.50 -20.22
CA LYS A 94 -13.63 -24.90 -20.01
C LYS A 94 -15.13 -25.07 -20.27
N ARG A 95 -15.48 -26.12 -21.03
CA ARG A 95 -16.84 -26.36 -21.56
C ARG A 95 -17.93 -26.38 -20.50
N GLU A 96 -17.62 -26.84 -19.30
CA GLU A 96 -18.57 -27.04 -18.19
C GLU A 96 -19.01 -25.74 -17.50
N PHE A 97 -18.13 -24.73 -17.44
CA PHE A 97 -18.39 -23.48 -16.71
C PHE A 97 -18.80 -22.32 -17.61
N ARG A 98 -18.86 -22.51 -18.94
CA ARG A 98 -19.14 -21.45 -19.92
C ARG A 98 -20.46 -20.70 -19.68
N LYS A 99 -21.45 -21.34 -19.03
CA LYS A 99 -22.74 -20.71 -18.69
C LYS A 99 -22.64 -19.66 -17.58
N ILE A 100 -21.65 -19.76 -16.69
CA ILE A 100 -21.51 -18.94 -15.49
C ILE A 100 -20.25 -18.06 -15.56
N TYR A 101 -19.18 -18.57 -16.17
CA TYR A 101 -17.93 -17.88 -16.40
C TYR A 101 -17.61 -17.94 -17.88
N PRO A 102 -17.86 -16.89 -18.69
CA PRO A 102 -17.41 -16.84 -20.08
C PRO A 102 -15.88 -16.97 -20.20
N GLN A 103 -15.13 -16.60 -19.17
CA GLN A 103 -13.70 -16.78 -19.06
C GLN A 103 -13.32 -17.13 -17.62
N GLU A 104 -12.21 -17.84 -17.41
CA GLU A 104 -11.83 -18.34 -16.07
C GLU A 104 -11.74 -17.22 -15.00
N ASN A 105 -11.48 -15.97 -15.36
CA ASN A 105 -11.39 -14.83 -14.44
C ASN A 105 -12.51 -13.79 -14.58
N ALA A 106 -13.59 -14.10 -15.30
CA ALA A 106 -14.68 -13.16 -15.52
C ALA A 106 -16.02 -13.88 -15.33
N PHE A 107 -16.71 -13.56 -14.24
CA PHE A 107 -18.08 -14.02 -14.00
C PHE A 107 -19.05 -13.42 -15.03
N PHE A 108 -18.84 -12.16 -15.37
CA PHE A 108 -19.48 -11.53 -16.52
C PHE A 108 -18.46 -10.73 -17.31
N LEU A 109 -18.50 -10.86 -18.64
CA LEU A 109 -17.56 -10.24 -19.57
C LEU A 109 -18.32 -9.59 -20.72
N VAL A 110 -18.07 -8.31 -20.93
CA VAL A 110 -18.34 -7.60 -22.19
C VAL A 110 -17.00 -7.25 -22.79
N ASN A 111 -16.77 -7.62 -24.05
CA ASN A 111 -15.50 -7.38 -24.74
C ASN A 111 -15.77 -6.89 -26.17
N GLU A 112 -16.41 -5.72 -26.25
CA GLU A 112 -16.67 -5.03 -27.52
C GLU A 112 -15.54 -4.03 -27.81
N ASP A 113 -15.36 -3.67 -29.08
CA ASP A 113 -14.28 -2.77 -29.53
C ASP A 113 -14.20 -1.45 -28.76
N ARG A 114 -15.36 -0.90 -28.39
CA ARG A 114 -15.49 0.39 -27.70
C ARG A 114 -15.98 0.29 -26.26
N PHE A 115 -16.24 -0.91 -25.75
CA PHE A 115 -16.66 -1.09 -24.37
C PHE A 115 -16.24 -2.45 -23.84
N LYS A 116 -15.39 -2.42 -22.83
CA LYS A 116 -14.92 -3.62 -22.13
C LYS A 116 -15.34 -3.53 -20.69
N ALA A 117 -15.91 -4.60 -20.15
CA ALA A 117 -16.30 -4.69 -18.75
C ALA A 117 -16.14 -6.11 -18.23
N VAL A 118 -15.58 -6.23 -17.03
CA VAL A 118 -15.49 -7.47 -16.26
C VAL A 118 -16.12 -7.21 -14.92
N LEU A 119 -17.10 -8.03 -14.55
CA LEU A 119 -17.70 -8.05 -13.22
C LEU A 119 -17.36 -9.39 -12.57
N ASN A 120 -16.90 -9.34 -11.33
CA ASN A 120 -16.52 -10.51 -10.54
C ASN A 120 -17.10 -10.45 -9.12
N PRO A 121 -17.59 -11.58 -8.58
CA PRO A 121 -17.89 -11.67 -7.16
C PRO A 121 -16.60 -11.63 -6.33
N VAL A 122 -16.69 -10.99 -5.17
CA VAL A 122 -15.64 -10.94 -4.15
C VAL A 122 -16.20 -11.60 -2.90
N ILE A 123 -15.66 -12.75 -2.53
CA ILE A 123 -16.22 -13.59 -1.47
C ILE A 123 -15.10 -14.08 -0.56
N GLY A 124 -15.33 -14.06 0.75
CA GLY A 124 -14.40 -14.59 1.74
C GLY A 124 -15.13 -15.21 2.93
N PHE A 125 -14.92 -16.49 3.14
CA PHE A 125 -15.40 -17.21 4.32
C PHE A 125 -14.23 -17.87 5.01
N SER A 126 -13.98 -17.53 6.27
CA SER A 126 -12.97 -18.24 7.06
C SER A 126 -13.41 -18.38 8.49
N GLY A 127 -13.07 -19.51 9.11
CA GLY A 127 -13.17 -19.74 10.54
C GLY A 127 -11.78 -19.87 11.15
N ALA A 128 -11.61 -19.42 12.38
CA ALA A 128 -10.40 -19.69 13.14
C ALA A 128 -10.71 -19.95 14.61
N ILE A 129 -9.88 -20.81 15.21
CA ILE A 129 -9.88 -21.08 16.64
C ILE A 129 -8.61 -20.48 17.25
N VAL A 130 -8.76 -19.98 18.47
CA VAL A 130 -7.65 -19.51 19.31
C VAL A 130 -7.31 -20.65 20.27
N ALA A 131 -6.05 -21.04 20.37
CA ALA A 131 -5.61 -22.00 21.38
C ALA A 131 -5.85 -21.43 22.79
N ASP A 132 -6.27 -22.29 23.71
CA ASP A 132 -6.52 -21.94 25.12
C ASP A 132 -7.56 -20.81 25.35
N ASP A 133 -8.40 -20.52 24.34
CA ASP A 133 -9.52 -19.60 24.42
C ASP A 133 -10.78 -20.24 23.80
N THR A 134 -11.95 -19.88 24.33
CA THR A 134 -13.27 -20.28 23.82
C THR A 134 -13.70 -19.47 22.60
N SER A 135 -13.00 -18.37 22.29
CA SER A 135 -13.30 -17.50 21.15
C SER A 135 -13.27 -18.25 19.82
N ARG A 136 -14.36 -18.11 19.05
CA ARG A 136 -14.47 -18.53 17.66
C ARG A 136 -14.40 -17.30 16.77
N LEU A 137 -13.34 -17.22 15.98
CA LEU A 137 -13.12 -16.13 15.03
C LEU A 137 -13.74 -16.50 13.70
N TYR A 138 -14.22 -15.51 12.97
CA TYR A 138 -14.73 -15.72 11.62
C TYR A 138 -14.58 -14.49 10.75
N ARG A 139 -14.60 -14.72 9.44
CA ARG A 139 -14.77 -13.71 8.39
C ARG A 139 -15.91 -14.16 7.49
N ASN A 140 -16.82 -13.24 7.23
CA ASN A 140 -17.84 -13.36 6.20
C ASN A 140 -17.79 -12.06 5.38
N SER A 141 -17.22 -12.14 4.18
CA SER A 141 -17.06 -11.00 3.28
C SER A 141 -17.76 -11.27 1.96
N ARG A 142 -18.53 -10.29 1.47
CA ARG A 142 -19.35 -10.41 0.26
C ARG A 142 -19.34 -9.09 -0.52
N GLY A 143 -19.10 -9.17 -1.80
CA GLY A 143 -18.90 -7.97 -2.60
C GLY A 143 -18.79 -8.23 -4.09
N LEU A 144 -18.53 -7.15 -4.81
CA LEU A 144 -18.40 -7.13 -6.27
C LEU A 144 -17.20 -6.26 -6.67
N GLU A 145 -16.49 -6.70 -7.70
CA GLU A 145 -15.48 -5.93 -8.43
C GLU A 145 -15.98 -5.72 -9.86
N LEU A 146 -16.06 -4.47 -10.31
CA LEU A 146 -16.36 -4.07 -11.68
C LEU A 146 -15.15 -3.30 -12.24
N ARG A 147 -14.66 -3.71 -13.41
CA ARG A 147 -13.53 -3.04 -14.06
C ARG A 147 -13.65 -3.08 -15.57
N GLY A 148 -13.12 -2.08 -16.25
CA GLY A 148 -13.25 -2.01 -17.70
C GLY A 148 -12.69 -0.75 -18.33
N ASN A 149 -13.01 -0.54 -19.60
CA ASN A 149 -12.73 0.70 -20.28
C ASN A 149 -13.84 1.10 -21.26
N ILE A 150 -13.87 2.40 -21.58
CA ILE A 150 -14.78 3.00 -22.55
C ILE A 150 -13.94 3.59 -23.67
N GLY A 151 -14.25 3.21 -24.90
CA GLY A 151 -13.60 3.67 -26.12
C GLY A 151 -12.10 3.43 -26.16
N ASN A 152 -11.58 2.48 -25.37
CA ASN A 152 -10.15 2.28 -25.13
C ASN A 152 -9.43 3.55 -24.59
N LYS A 153 -10.18 4.52 -24.03
CA LYS A 153 -9.71 5.86 -23.67
C LYS A 153 -9.99 6.28 -22.23
N VAL A 154 -10.89 5.60 -21.55
CA VAL A 154 -11.18 5.88 -20.14
C VAL A 154 -11.30 4.54 -19.44
N GLY A 155 -10.37 4.22 -18.55
CA GLY A 155 -10.50 3.07 -17.67
C GLY A 155 -11.42 3.39 -16.51
N PHE A 156 -12.16 2.41 -16.02
CA PHE A 156 -12.98 2.53 -14.82
C PHE A 156 -12.80 1.31 -13.92
N TYR A 157 -12.87 1.55 -12.62
CA TYR A 157 -12.81 0.54 -11.58
C TYR A 157 -13.80 0.89 -10.48
N SER A 158 -14.47 -0.12 -9.95
CA SER A 158 -15.35 -0.02 -8.79
C SER A 158 -15.28 -1.32 -8.00
N TYR A 159 -15.28 -1.20 -6.69
CA TYR A 159 -15.17 -2.29 -5.73
C TYR A 159 -16.02 -1.95 -4.51
N ALA A 160 -16.84 -2.90 -4.08
CA ALA A 160 -17.61 -2.79 -2.86
C ALA A 160 -17.59 -4.13 -2.13
N LEU A 161 -17.23 -4.10 -0.85
CA LEU A 161 -17.16 -5.28 0.01
C LEU A 161 -17.81 -4.99 1.36
N GLU A 162 -18.82 -5.77 1.72
CA GLU A 162 -19.32 -5.89 3.08
C GLU A 162 -18.52 -6.93 3.84
N ASN A 163 -18.22 -6.67 5.11
CA ASN A 163 -17.44 -7.56 5.96
C ASN A 163 -18.07 -7.67 7.34
N GLN A 164 -18.33 -8.91 7.75
CA GLN A 164 -18.61 -9.27 9.13
C GLN A 164 -17.44 -10.10 9.65
N VAL A 165 -16.68 -9.55 10.59
CA VAL A 165 -15.45 -10.19 11.10
C VAL A 165 -15.43 -10.18 12.62
N ARG A 166 -15.11 -11.33 13.23
CA ARG A 166 -14.72 -11.43 14.64
C ARG A 166 -13.21 -11.61 14.72
N PHE A 167 -12.52 -10.57 15.20
CA PHE A 167 -11.08 -10.52 15.34
C PHE A 167 -10.58 -11.14 16.65
N PRO A 168 -9.32 -11.57 16.74
CA PRO A 168 -8.69 -11.93 18.02
C PRO A 168 -8.65 -10.73 18.98
N ASN A 169 -8.55 -11.00 20.29
CA ASN A 169 -8.69 -9.99 21.35
C ASN A 169 -7.72 -8.82 21.19
N TYR A 170 -6.43 -9.08 20.93
CA TYR A 170 -5.43 -8.02 20.75
C TYR A 170 -5.75 -7.04 19.60
N LEU A 171 -6.38 -7.50 18.51
CA LEU A 171 -6.85 -6.61 17.44
C LEU A 171 -8.11 -5.86 17.84
N ASN A 172 -9.05 -6.53 18.53
CA ASN A 172 -10.25 -5.87 19.02
C ASN A 172 -9.92 -4.73 20.01
N GLU A 173 -8.94 -4.94 20.89
CA GLU A 173 -8.41 -3.92 21.81
C GLU A 173 -7.78 -2.74 21.05
N LYS A 174 -6.90 -3.03 20.08
CA LYS A 174 -6.32 -2.01 19.20
C LYS A 174 -7.39 -1.19 18.48
N TYR A 175 -8.41 -1.84 17.91
CA TYR A 175 -9.47 -1.16 17.18
C TYR A 175 -10.40 -0.37 18.10
N ASN A 176 -10.62 -0.81 19.34
CA ASN A 176 -11.32 -0.03 20.36
C ASN A 176 -10.52 1.23 20.73
N ALA A 177 -9.19 1.12 20.89
CA ALA A 177 -8.33 2.24 21.25
C ALA A 177 -8.17 3.28 20.12
N ASN A 178 -8.16 2.83 18.86
CA ASN A 178 -7.98 3.69 17.69
C ASN A 178 -9.29 4.25 17.13
N GLY A 179 -10.42 3.60 17.42
CA GLY A 179 -11.74 3.98 16.89
C GLY A 179 -11.98 3.57 15.43
N SER A 180 -11.08 2.79 14.84
CA SER A 180 -11.20 2.29 13.46
C SER A 180 -10.59 0.89 13.34
N VAL A 181 -11.16 0.07 12.47
CA VAL A 181 -10.52 -1.17 12.01
C VAL A 181 -9.55 -0.80 10.88
N THR A 182 -8.34 -1.38 10.87
CA THR A 182 -7.34 -1.08 9.85
C THR A 182 -7.89 -1.33 8.45
N GLY A 183 -7.59 -0.43 7.52
CA GLY A 183 -8.02 -0.49 6.13
C GLY A 183 -9.47 -0.07 5.89
N THR A 184 -10.26 0.26 6.92
CA THR A 184 -11.63 0.77 6.78
C THR A 184 -11.81 2.12 7.47
N THR A 185 -12.81 2.88 7.00
CA THR A 185 -13.18 4.20 7.51
C THR A 185 -14.05 4.07 8.77
N LEU A 186 -15.16 3.34 8.67
CA LEU A 186 -16.13 3.16 9.75
C LEU A 186 -16.46 1.68 9.93
N ALA A 187 -16.39 1.22 11.18
CA ALA A 187 -16.80 -0.10 11.59
C ALA A 187 -17.82 -0.02 12.74
N LYS A 188 -18.91 -0.76 12.61
CA LYS A 188 -19.95 -0.90 13.63
C LYS A 188 -19.72 -2.17 14.44
N LYS A 189 -20.18 -2.18 15.69
CA LYS A 189 -20.23 -3.42 16.48
C LYS A 189 -21.26 -4.36 15.84
N PHE A 190 -20.95 -5.65 15.79
CA PHE A 190 -21.83 -6.68 15.24
C PHE A 190 -21.88 -7.88 16.17
N LYS A 191 -23.08 -8.15 16.73
CA LYS A 191 -23.28 -9.20 17.74
C LYS A 191 -22.23 -9.12 18.86
N ASP A 192 -21.82 -10.26 19.40
CA ASP A 192 -20.79 -10.37 20.43
C ASP A 192 -19.39 -10.33 19.82
N ASN A 193 -18.64 -9.25 20.10
CA ASN A 193 -17.23 -9.05 19.69
C ASN A 193 -16.94 -9.12 18.18
N GLY A 194 -17.98 -9.01 17.33
CA GLY A 194 -17.83 -8.86 15.88
C GLY A 194 -17.81 -7.39 15.43
N ARG A 195 -17.33 -7.17 14.22
CA ARG A 195 -17.32 -5.89 13.51
C ARG A 195 -17.99 -6.04 12.16
N ASP A 196 -18.84 -5.09 11.83
CA ASP A 196 -19.46 -4.94 10.51
C ASP A 196 -18.95 -3.64 9.86
N PHE A 197 -18.36 -3.75 8.67
CA PHE A 197 -17.79 -2.61 7.96
C PHE A 197 -17.76 -2.82 6.45
N PHE A 198 -17.81 -1.68 5.74
CA PHE A 198 -17.68 -1.63 4.29
C PHE A 198 -16.27 -1.22 3.88
N ASN A 199 -15.81 -1.79 2.78
CA ASN A 199 -14.68 -1.29 2.02
C ASN A 199 -15.16 -0.97 0.62
N VAL A 200 -15.01 0.28 0.20
CA VAL A 200 -15.30 0.73 -1.15
C VAL A 200 -14.03 1.31 -1.77
N ALA A 201 -13.85 1.05 -3.06
CA ALA A 201 -12.83 1.70 -3.85
C ALA A 201 -13.37 1.93 -5.26
N GLY A 202 -12.93 2.99 -5.91
CA GLY A 202 -13.37 3.28 -7.28
C GLY A 202 -12.57 4.42 -7.87
N HIS A 203 -12.23 4.31 -9.14
CA HIS A 203 -11.43 5.32 -9.83
C HIS A 203 -11.68 5.29 -11.34
N ILE A 204 -11.37 6.41 -11.97
CA ILE A 204 -11.25 6.53 -13.43
C ILE A 204 -9.79 6.73 -13.80
N THR A 205 -9.40 6.22 -14.97
CA THR A 205 -8.06 6.41 -15.54
C THR A 205 -8.15 7.03 -16.93
N PHE A 206 -7.27 8.01 -17.09
CA PHE A 206 -6.95 8.87 -18.21
C PHE A 206 -5.55 8.81 -18.78
N SER A 207 -5.31 8.87 -20.08
CA SER A 207 -3.99 9.19 -20.63
C SER A 207 -4.11 10.23 -21.75
N PRO A 208 -3.92 11.54 -21.45
CA PRO A 208 -3.92 12.59 -22.48
C PRO A 208 -2.89 12.34 -23.58
N ILE A 209 -1.71 11.85 -23.18
CA ILE A 209 -0.61 11.36 -24.02
C ILE A 209 -0.08 10.06 -23.40
N GLU A 210 0.73 9.30 -24.14
CA GLU A 210 1.22 7.98 -23.69
C GLU A 210 2.04 8.06 -22.39
N GLU A 211 2.83 9.12 -22.27
CA GLU A 211 3.74 9.37 -21.16
C GLU A 211 3.00 9.78 -19.88
N ILE A 212 1.79 10.35 -19.97
CA ILE A 212 1.07 10.91 -18.83
C ILE A 212 -0.18 10.07 -18.54
N THR A 213 -0.23 9.48 -17.36
CA THR A 213 -1.44 8.81 -16.85
C THR A 213 -2.04 9.61 -15.70
N VAL A 214 -3.34 9.90 -15.80
CA VAL A 214 -4.16 10.53 -14.77
C VAL A 214 -5.04 9.47 -14.13
N GLN A 215 -5.09 9.43 -12.80
CA GLN A 215 -6.02 8.63 -12.03
C GLN A 215 -6.73 9.52 -11.01
N PHE A 216 -8.06 9.48 -10.99
CA PHE A 216 -8.86 10.20 -10.01
C PHE A 216 -9.87 9.25 -9.39
N GLY A 217 -10.00 9.26 -8.07
CA GLY A 217 -10.93 8.38 -7.38
C GLY A 217 -10.71 8.26 -5.88
N HIS A 218 -11.26 7.20 -5.30
CA HIS A 218 -11.14 6.80 -3.92
C HIS A 218 -10.55 5.39 -3.86
N ASP A 219 -9.26 5.25 -3.56
CA ASP A 219 -8.56 3.97 -3.59
C ASP A 219 -7.27 4.04 -2.75
N LYS A 220 -6.47 2.97 -2.72
CA LYS A 220 -5.16 2.94 -2.05
C LYS A 220 -4.01 3.15 -3.03
N ASN A 221 -2.95 3.79 -2.56
CA ASN A 221 -1.65 3.89 -3.24
C ASN A 221 -0.55 3.31 -2.34
N PHE A 222 0.55 2.86 -2.94
CA PHE A 222 1.70 2.35 -2.20
C PHE A 222 3.00 2.71 -2.92
N ILE A 223 4.00 3.17 -2.16
CA ILE A 223 5.32 3.53 -2.67
C ILE A 223 6.38 2.72 -1.92
N GLY A 224 7.07 1.83 -2.62
CA GLY A 224 8.17 1.04 -2.11
C GLY A 224 8.35 -0.31 -2.81
N ASN A 225 9.49 -0.93 -2.54
CA ASN A 225 9.81 -2.28 -3.01
C ASN A 225 9.75 -3.33 -1.88
N GLY A 226 9.45 -2.90 -0.65
CA GLY A 226 9.38 -3.75 0.53
C GLY A 226 8.02 -4.37 0.83
N TYR A 227 7.99 -5.13 1.93
CA TYR A 227 6.76 -5.58 2.56
C TYR A 227 6.08 -4.42 3.30
N ARG A 228 6.87 -3.58 3.98
CA ARG A 228 6.43 -2.30 4.54
C ARG A 228 6.79 -1.15 3.61
N SER A 229 6.26 0.04 3.92
CA SER A 229 6.72 1.30 3.35
C SER A 229 6.86 2.34 4.47
N LEU A 230 7.91 3.15 4.38
CA LEU A 230 8.12 4.35 5.19
C LEU A 230 7.67 5.63 4.49
N ILE A 231 7.25 5.54 3.23
CA ILE A 231 6.77 6.67 2.42
C ILE A 231 5.24 6.68 2.43
N LEU A 232 4.63 5.68 1.80
CA LEU A 232 3.19 5.52 1.68
C LEU A 232 2.87 4.03 1.58
N SER A 233 2.14 3.51 2.58
CA SER A 233 1.69 2.13 2.64
C SER A 233 0.23 2.00 2.20
N ASN A 234 -0.21 0.74 2.06
CA ASN A 234 -1.60 0.39 1.78
C ASN A 234 -2.34 -0.08 3.04
N ASP A 235 -1.81 0.20 4.25
CA ASP A 235 -2.43 -0.20 5.51
C ASP A 235 -3.65 0.66 5.83
N ALA A 236 -3.51 1.99 5.71
CA ALA A 236 -4.60 2.94 5.90
C ALA A 236 -5.78 2.66 4.94
N THR A 237 -6.95 3.15 5.34
CA THR A 237 -8.17 3.04 4.54
C THR A 237 -8.06 3.81 3.21
N PRO A 238 -8.78 3.40 2.14
CA PRO A 238 -8.79 4.16 0.88
C PRO A 238 -9.13 5.63 1.10
N ASN A 239 -8.51 6.50 0.32
CA ASN A 239 -8.68 7.95 0.42
C ASN A 239 -8.99 8.53 -0.97
N THR A 240 -9.58 9.73 -1.00
CA THR A 240 -9.83 10.43 -2.26
C THR A 240 -8.55 11.08 -2.75
N PHE A 241 -8.18 10.86 -4.01
CA PHE A 241 -6.96 11.41 -4.59
C PHE A 241 -7.07 11.75 -6.07
N LEU A 242 -6.16 12.63 -6.51
CA LEU A 242 -5.75 12.84 -7.91
C LEU A 242 -4.29 12.45 -8.04
N LYS A 243 -3.98 11.54 -8.97
CA LYS A 243 -2.62 11.09 -9.28
C LYS A 243 -2.29 11.38 -10.73
N LEU A 244 -1.18 12.08 -10.94
CA LEU A 244 -0.55 12.29 -12.24
C LEU A 244 0.76 11.50 -12.26
N ASN A 245 0.93 10.62 -13.22
CA ASN A 245 2.15 9.84 -13.38
C ASN A 245 2.73 10.07 -14.78
N THR A 246 3.85 10.78 -14.83
CA THR A 246 4.57 11.14 -16.06
C THR A 246 5.78 10.24 -16.20
N LYS A 247 5.79 9.39 -17.22
CA LYS A 247 6.87 8.47 -17.54
C LYS A 247 7.46 8.83 -18.90
N ALA A 248 8.69 9.35 -18.88
CA ALA A 248 9.41 9.74 -20.08
C ALA A 248 10.86 9.21 -19.98
N TRP A 249 11.32 8.54 -21.03
CA TRP A 249 12.64 7.89 -21.05
C TRP A 249 12.85 6.96 -19.84
N LYS A 250 13.85 7.26 -18.99
CA LYS A 250 14.19 6.52 -17.78
C LYS A 250 13.67 7.18 -16.52
N PHE A 251 12.82 8.20 -16.65
CA PHE A 251 12.20 8.90 -15.53
C PHE A 251 10.77 8.46 -15.32
N ASN A 252 10.35 8.45 -14.05
CA ASN A 252 8.95 8.43 -13.67
C ASN A 252 8.73 9.48 -12.58
N TYR A 253 7.79 10.38 -12.84
CA TYR A 253 7.44 11.45 -11.93
C TYR A 253 5.97 11.33 -11.53
N MET A 254 5.73 11.06 -10.26
CA MET A 254 4.39 10.92 -9.68
C MET A 254 4.07 12.14 -8.82
N ASN A 255 2.93 12.76 -9.13
CA ASN A 255 2.29 13.77 -8.29
C ASN A 255 1.01 13.15 -7.74
N LEU A 256 0.87 13.10 -6.42
CA LEU A 256 -0.27 12.53 -5.73
C LEU A 256 -0.85 13.54 -4.75
N TYR A 257 -2.03 14.05 -5.08
CA TYR A 257 -2.81 14.95 -4.25
C TYR A 257 -3.91 14.16 -3.57
N SER A 258 -4.02 14.25 -2.26
CA SER A 258 -4.89 13.38 -1.46
C SER A 258 -5.65 14.15 -0.40
N VAL A 259 -6.85 13.66 -0.07
CA VAL A 259 -7.69 14.17 1.02
C VAL A 259 -7.66 13.16 2.17
N HIS A 260 -7.34 13.64 3.37
CA HIS A 260 -7.30 12.85 4.58
C HIS A 260 -8.22 13.42 5.65
N THR A 261 -8.36 12.71 6.76
CA THR A 261 -9.33 12.97 7.81
C THR A 261 -8.82 12.29 9.08
N ASP A 262 -8.88 12.96 10.22
CA ASP A 262 -8.55 12.34 11.51
C ASP A 262 -9.82 11.75 12.13
N SER A 263 -9.74 10.56 12.73
CA SER A 263 -10.91 9.92 13.32
C SER A 263 -11.17 10.50 14.71
N LYS A 264 -12.32 11.17 14.88
CA LYS A 264 -12.82 11.64 16.19
C LYS A 264 -13.96 10.77 16.74
N GLY A 265 -14.22 9.61 16.14
CA GLY A 265 -15.49 8.92 16.28
C GLY A 265 -16.59 9.56 15.43
N PHE A 266 -17.70 8.87 15.21
CA PHE A 266 -18.85 9.44 14.49
C PHE A 266 -19.59 10.42 15.41
N ASP A 267 -19.55 11.70 15.08
CA ASP A 267 -20.39 12.74 15.67
C ASP A 267 -21.21 13.39 14.55
N GLY A 268 -22.52 13.15 14.56
CA GLY A 268 -23.44 13.69 13.55
C GLY A 268 -23.57 15.21 13.57
N ASN A 269 -23.08 15.87 14.63
CA ASN A 269 -23.17 17.32 14.83
C ASN A 269 -21.88 18.07 14.50
N SER A 270 -20.78 17.36 14.19
CA SER A 270 -19.48 17.97 13.93
C SER A 270 -18.84 17.37 12.68
N PRO A 271 -18.78 18.11 11.54
CA PRO A 271 -18.16 17.59 10.34
C PRO A 271 -16.69 17.24 10.61
N THR A 272 -16.29 16.03 10.24
CA THR A 272 -14.91 15.58 10.44
C THR A 272 -13.96 16.46 9.66
N ARG A 273 -12.97 17.04 10.37
CA ARG A 273 -12.02 17.97 9.77
C ARG A 273 -11.17 17.24 8.73
N ARG A 274 -11.03 17.87 7.55
CA ARG A 274 -10.22 17.37 6.45
C ARG A 274 -8.88 18.07 6.44
N LYS A 275 -7.86 17.32 6.04
CA LYS A 275 -6.53 17.81 5.71
C LYS A 275 -6.15 17.28 4.34
N TYR A 276 -5.16 17.89 3.72
CA TYR A 276 -4.73 17.58 2.36
C TYR A 276 -3.26 17.21 2.35
N SER A 277 -2.86 16.44 1.35
CA SER A 277 -1.45 16.15 1.14
C SER A 277 -1.06 16.26 -0.33
N ALA A 278 0.11 16.82 -0.60
CA ALA A 278 0.74 16.85 -1.91
C ALA A 278 2.04 16.04 -1.85
N LEU A 279 2.09 14.88 -2.51
CA LEU A 279 3.27 14.01 -2.57
C LEU A 279 3.88 14.05 -3.97
N HIS A 280 5.17 14.34 -4.04
CA HIS A 280 5.95 14.28 -5.28
C HIS A 280 7.01 13.17 -5.17
N HIS A 281 7.11 12.32 -6.19
CA HIS A 281 8.07 11.22 -6.24
C HIS A 281 8.72 11.15 -7.62
N LEU A 282 10.03 11.38 -7.68
CA LEU A 282 10.82 11.28 -8.90
C LEU A 282 11.70 10.03 -8.84
N SER A 283 11.50 9.11 -9.77
CA SER A 283 12.30 7.90 -9.96
C SER A 283 13.13 7.96 -11.24
N LEU A 284 14.34 7.38 -11.19
CA LEU A 284 15.24 7.23 -12.32
C LEU A 284 15.76 5.80 -12.39
N ASN A 285 15.55 5.14 -13.53
CA ASN A 285 16.19 3.86 -13.84
C ASN A 285 17.60 4.12 -14.41
N LEU A 286 18.63 3.66 -13.69
CA LEU A 286 20.04 3.73 -14.07
C LEU A 286 20.54 2.35 -14.54
N GLY A 287 21.23 2.35 -15.69
CA GLY A 287 21.72 1.11 -16.29
C GLY A 287 20.58 0.13 -16.58
N LYS A 288 20.81 -1.15 -16.28
CA LYS A 288 19.85 -2.23 -16.49
C LYS A 288 19.13 -2.67 -15.20
N ASN A 289 19.57 -2.21 -14.04
CA ASN A 289 19.27 -2.89 -12.79
C ASN A 289 19.16 -2.02 -11.54
N LEU A 290 19.38 -0.70 -11.63
CA LEU A 290 19.28 0.22 -10.50
C LEU A 290 18.12 1.20 -10.73
N THR A 291 17.26 1.37 -9.73
CA THR A 291 16.28 2.44 -9.65
C THR A 291 16.60 3.29 -8.44
N LEU A 292 16.69 4.60 -8.62
CA LEU A 292 16.82 5.57 -7.52
C LEU A 292 15.58 6.46 -7.51
N GLY A 293 15.08 6.78 -6.32
CA GLY A 293 13.93 7.62 -6.09
C GLY A 293 14.25 8.73 -5.08
N ILE A 294 13.70 9.91 -5.31
CA ILE A 294 13.64 11.01 -4.34
C ILE A 294 12.18 11.45 -4.20
N TRP A 295 11.80 11.88 -3.00
CA TRP A 295 10.43 12.26 -2.75
C TRP A 295 10.31 13.34 -1.68
N GLU A 296 9.17 14.02 -1.73
CA GLU A 296 8.71 14.92 -0.69
C GLU A 296 7.20 14.77 -0.49
N ASN A 297 6.73 15.21 0.67
CA ASN A 297 5.32 15.43 0.87
C ASN A 297 5.07 16.53 1.88
N VAL A 298 4.00 17.28 1.62
CA VAL A 298 3.45 18.25 2.54
C VAL A 298 2.08 17.80 2.99
N ILE A 299 1.82 17.81 4.30
CA ILE A 299 0.47 17.72 4.88
C ILE A 299 0.09 19.07 5.46
N PHE A 300 -1.03 19.59 4.97
CA PHE A 300 -1.55 20.89 5.36
C PHE A 300 -3.05 20.80 5.64
N ASP A 301 -3.52 21.67 6.54
CA ASP A 301 -4.94 21.79 6.86
C ASP A 301 -5.42 23.23 6.57
N ARG A 302 -6.74 23.43 6.56
CA ARG A 302 -7.31 24.75 6.21
C ARG A 302 -7.25 25.76 7.37
N GLN A 303 -6.95 25.35 8.59
CA GLN A 303 -7.08 26.14 9.80
C GLN A 303 -5.72 26.43 10.47
N ASP A 304 -4.61 26.43 9.71
CA ASP A 304 -3.35 26.88 10.27
C ASP A 304 -3.56 28.28 10.83
N SER A 305 -3.25 28.45 12.12
CA SER A 305 -3.51 29.68 12.87
C SER A 305 -2.79 30.92 12.32
N SER A 306 -1.85 30.74 11.39
CA SER A 306 -1.16 31.79 10.63
C SER A 306 -1.85 32.19 9.32
N GLU A 307 -2.73 31.37 8.77
CA GLU A 307 -3.27 31.50 7.41
C GLU A 307 -4.81 31.52 7.44
N ASN A 308 -5.44 32.57 6.90
CA ASN A 308 -6.86 32.92 7.08
C ASN A 308 -7.88 31.94 6.42
N ASP A 309 -7.98 30.68 6.86
CA ASP A 309 -8.95 29.68 6.36
C ASP A 309 -8.87 29.39 4.83
N GLN A 310 -7.75 29.75 4.19
CA GLN A 310 -7.55 29.63 2.74
C GLN A 310 -6.92 28.28 2.36
N PHE A 311 -7.23 27.83 1.14
CA PHE A 311 -6.62 26.64 0.56
C PHE A 311 -5.39 27.07 -0.22
N GLU A 312 -4.20 26.64 0.20
CA GLU A 312 -2.95 26.94 -0.50
C GLU A 312 -2.88 26.16 -1.82
N VAL A 313 -3.35 26.80 -2.90
CA VAL A 313 -3.31 26.27 -4.27
C VAL A 313 -1.87 26.01 -4.70
N ASP A 314 -0.90 26.73 -4.14
CA ASP A 314 0.53 26.58 -4.44
C ASP A 314 1.05 25.17 -4.13
N TYR A 315 0.42 24.42 -3.20
CA TYR A 315 0.75 23.01 -2.98
C TYR A 315 0.40 22.07 -4.13
N PHE A 316 -0.39 22.54 -5.10
CA PHE A 316 -0.65 21.82 -6.35
C PHE A 316 0.38 22.10 -7.44
N ASN A 317 1.40 22.91 -7.14
CA ASN A 317 2.52 23.09 -8.06
C ASN A 317 3.20 21.73 -8.27
N PRO A 318 3.25 21.21 -9.51
CA PRO A 318 3.81 19.90 -9.79
C PRO A 318 5.35 19.90 -9.75
N LEU A 319 6.02 20.90 -9.20
CA LEU A 319 7.49 20.95 -9.10
C LEU A 319 7.96 20.31 -7.79
N ILE A 320 8.82 19.30 -7.89
CA ILE A 320 9.45 18.66 -6.72
C ILE A 320 10.42 19.63 -6.04
N PHE A 321 10.43 19.62 -4.71
CA PHE A 321 11.20 20.51 -3.84
C PHE A 321 10.83 21.98 -3.93
N TYR A 322 9.66 22.29 -4.48
CA TYR A 322 9.15 23.67 -4.53
C TYR A 322 9.15 24.31 -3.14
N ARG A 323 8.64 23.61 -2.11
CA ARG A 323 8.62 24.10 -0.73
C ARG A 323 9.95 24.00 -0.01
N ALA A 324 10.81 23.02 -0.30
CA ALA A 324 12.17 23.04 0.25
C ALA A 324 12.96 24.29 -0.20
N VAL A 325 12.67 24.79 -1.41
CA VAL A 325 13.21 26.05 -1.94
C VAL A 325 12.48 27.27 -1.38
N GLU A 326 11.16 27.23 -1.23
CA GLU A 326 10.38 28.33 -0.60
C GLU A 326 10.52 28.42 0.92
N HIS A 327 10.98 27.37 1.62
CA HIS A 327 11.23 27.40 3.07
C HIS A 327 12.29 28.44 3.48
N GLY A 328 13.02 29.01 2.52
CA GLY A 328 13.73 30.28 2.71
C GLY A 328 12.83 31.48 3.05
N LEU A 329 11.49 31.33 3.07
CA LEU A 329 10.48 32.38 3.20
C LEU A 329 9.42 32.16 4.31
N ASN A 330 9.69 31.37 5.36
CA ASN A 330 8.95 31.40 6.64
C ASN A 330 7.57 30.67 6.69
N SER A 331 7.47 29.41 6.24
CA SER A 331 6.24 28.57 6.29
C SER A 331 6.18 27.63 7.50
N SER A 332 4.96 27.35 8.03
CA SER A 332 4.70 26.59 9.27
C SER A 332 4.33 25.10 9.05
N ASP A 333 4.13 24.66 7.79
CA ASP A 333 3.63 23.32 7.45
C ASP A 333 4.61 22.15 7.61
N ASN A 334 4.05 20.93 7.70
CA ASN A 334 4.83 19.70 7.88
C ASN A 334 5.32 19.15 6.53
N VAL A 335 6.65 19.08 6.35
CA VAL A 335 7.31 18.60 5.13
C VAL A 335 8.18 17.39 5.42
N LEU A 336 7.81 16.22 4.88
CA LEU A 336 8.68 15.05 4.86
C LEU A 336 9.46 14.99 3.54
N VAL A 337 10.75 14.64 3.61
CA VAL A 337 11.58 14.38 2.43
C VAL A 337 12.31 13.05 2.57
N GLY A 338 12.71 12.47 1.45
CA GLY A 338 13.46 11.23 1.50
C GLY A 338 13.92 10.69 0.16
N MET A 339 14.44 9.47 0.22
CA MET A 339 14.91 8.73 -0.96
C MET A 339 14.55 7.25 -0.85
N ASP A 340 14.50 6.57 -1.99
CA ASP A 340 14.40 5.12 -2.06
C ASP A 340 15.27 4.56 -3.17
N TRP A 341 15.57 3.28 -3.08
CA TRP A 341 16.36 2.59 -4.09
C TRP A 341 15.92 1.15 -4.27
N LYS A 342 16.24 0.62 -5.44
CA LYS A 342 16.13 -0.80 -5.79
C LYS A 342 17.29 -1.17 -6.70
N TRP A 343 18.03 -2.20 -6.33
CA TRP A 343 19.14 -2.72 -7.09
C TRP A 343 18.98 -4.22 -7.31
N ASN A 344 18.73 -4.62 -8.55
CA ASN A 344 18.66 -6.03 -8.95
C ASN A 344 20.07 -6.51 -9.35
N PHE A 345 20.48 -7.69 -8.90
CA PHE A 345 21.80 -8.22 -9.25
C PHE A 345 21.80 -9.75 -9.34
N LEU A 346 22.72 -10.28 -10.17
CA LEU A 346 22.91 -11.71 -10.42
C LEU A 346 21.62 -12.45 -10.86
N SER A 347 20.66 -11.73 -11.44
CA SER A 347 19.33 -12.24 -11.84
C SER A 347 18.56 -12.98 -10.75
N ARG A 348 18.89 -12.74 -9.47
CA ARG A 348 18.37 -13.50 -8.33
C ARG A 348 18.15 -12.64 -7.10
N PHE A 349 18.87 -11.53 -6.97
CA PHE A 349 18.80 -10.70 -5.78
C PHE A 349 18.23 -9.33 -6.09
N SER A 350 17.53 -8.76 -5.12
CA SER A 350 17.13 -7.36 -5.14
C SER A 350 17.37 -6.74 -3.78
N PHE A 351 18.29 -5.77 -3.72
CA PHE A 351 18.49 -4.95 -2.54
C PHE A 351 17.69 -3.66 -2.69
N TYR A 352 16.85 -3.35 -1.72
CA TYR A 352 16.01 -2.16 -1.75
C TYR A 352 15.98 -1.47 -0.40
N GLY A 353 15.57 -0.21 -0.38
CA GLY A 353 15.44 0.53 0.86
C GLY A 353 14.74 1.86 0.67
N GLN A 354 14.42 2.48 1.80
CA GLN A 354 13.82 3.79 1.89
C GLN A 354 14.46 4.54 3.04
N PHE A 355 14.58 5.85 2.90
CA PHE A 355 15.04 6.75 3.94
C PHE A 355 14.06 7.93 4.01
N VAL A 356 13.69 8.33 5.22
CA VAL A 356 12.78 9.44 5.49
C VAL A 356 13.41 10.39 6.50
N LEU A 357 13.24 11.68 6.24
CA LEU A 357 13.60 12.81 7.08
C LEU A 357 12.36 13.70 7.25
N ASP A 358 12.08 14.07 8.49
CA ASP A 358 10.98 14.98 8.83
C ASP A 358 11.50 16.39 9.14
N GLU A 359 12.64 16.48 9.83
CA GLU A 359 13.27 17.77 10.16
C GLU A 359 14.80 17.63 10.07
N PHE A 360 15.45 18.56 9.36
CA PHE A 360 16.91 18.54 9.17
C PHE A 360 17.55 19.82 9.68
N ILE A 361 18.10 19.76 10.89
CA ILE A 361 19.03 20.77 11.43
C ILE A 361 20.43 20.16 11.36
N LYS A 362 21.26 20.67 10.43
CA LYS A 362 22.58 20.07 10.08
C LYS A 362 23.47 19.86 11.30
N ASP A 363 23.60 20.86 12.16
CA ASP A 363 24.49 20.79 13.32
C ASP A 363 24.01 19.76 14.36
N ASP A 364 22.70 19.64 14.56
CA ASP A 364 22.10 18.66 15.48
C ASP A 364 22.10 17.24 14.90
N PHE A 365 21.95 17.09 13.58
CA PHE A 365 21.97 15.79 12.93
C PHE A 365 23.32 15.07 13.10
N PHE A 366 24.43 15.81 12.99
CA PHE A 366 25.78 15.25 13.12
C PHE A 366 26.34 15.30 14.55
N ASN A 367 25.99 16.32 15.36
CA ASN A 367 26.61 16.54 16.67
C ASN A 367 25.70 16.24 17.87
N ALA A 368 24.37 16.21 17.70
CA ALA A 368 23.38 15.99 18.75
C ALA A 368 22.47 14.79 18.42
N THR A 369 23.06 13.59 18.34
CA THR A 369 22.38 12.37 17.88
C THR A 369 21.11 12.03 18.66
N THR A 370 21.00 12.43 19.94
CA THR A 370 19.85 12.22 20.81
C THR A 370 18.83 13.35 20.80
N SER A 371 19.02 14.42 20.04
CA SER A 371 18.07 15.54 19.99
C SER A 371 16.73 15.14 19.38
N TRP A 372 15.65 15.76 19.86
CA TRP A 372 14.27 15.56 19.38
C TRP A 372 14.04 16.05 17.94
N VAL A 373 14.85 17.01 17.46
CA VAL A 373 14.78 17.53 16.08
C VAL A 373 15.32 16.53 15.07
N ASN A 374 16.08 15.54 15.52
CA ASN A 374 16.71 14.56 14.66
C ASN A 374 15.73 13.42 14.34
N LYS A 375 14.77 13.71 13.46
CA LYS A 375 13.67 12.83 13.09
C LYS A 375 13.92 12.15 11.75
N TRP A 376 14.29 10.88 11.82
CA TRP A 376 14.51 10.04 10.63
C TRP A 376 14.07 8.59 10.81
N GLY A 377 13.92 7.92 9.68
CA GLY A 377 13.70 6.48 9.60
C GLY A 377 14.38 5.86 8.39
N TYR A 378 14.68 4.56 8.46
CA TYR A 378 15.15 3.80 7.31
C TYR A 378 14.49 2.43 7.22
N GLN A 379 14.41 1.96 5.99
CA GLN A 379 14.08 0.60 5.60
C GLN A 379 15.23 0.07 4.75
N ALA A 380 15.64 -1.17 5.01
CA ALA A 380 16.54 -1.91 4.13
C ALA A 380 16.03 -3.35 4.00
N GLY A 381 16.00 -3.87 2.79
CA GLY A 381 15.57 -5.24 2.54
C GLY A 381 16.29 -5.90 1.36
N LEU A 382 16.30 -7.23 1.40
CA LEU A 382 16.94 -8.08 0.43
C LEU A 382 15.97 -9.19 0.02
N LYS A 383 15.70 -9.32 -1.28
CA LYS A 383 15.02 -10.47 -1.87
C LYS A 383 16.05 -11.43 -2.48
N TYR A 384 15.83 -12.73 -2.32
CA TYR A 384 16.58 -13.80 -2.98
C TYR A 384 15.59 -14.75 -3.67
N ILE A 385 15.62 -14.74 -4.99
CA ILE A 385 14.76 -15.52 -5.88
C ILE A 385 15.43 -16.84 -6.25
N ASN A 386 14.65 -17.93 -6.18
CA ASN A 386 15.13 -19.31 -6.38
C ASN A 386 16.29 -19.67 -5.43
N VAL A 387 16.01 -19.57 -4.12
CA VAL A 387 16.95 -19.81 -3.03
C VAL A 387 17.63 -21.17 -3.19
N GLY A 388 18.96 -21.18 -3.24
CA GLY A 388 19.74 -22.41 -3.35
C GLY A 388 19.52 -23.16 -4.68
N GLY A 389 19.00 -22.48 -5.71
CA GLY A 389 18.67 -23.10 -7.00
C GLY A 389 17.32 -23.82 -7.02
N ILE A 390 16.55 -23.78 -5.94
CA ILE A 390 15.21 -24.38 -5.89
C ILE A 390 14.23 -23.45 -6.60
N ASN A 391 13.63 -23.92 -7.69
CA ASN A 391 12.67 -23.14 -8.47
C ASN A 391 11.45 -22.74 -7.63
N ASN A 392 11.06 -21.47 -7.75
CA ASN A 392 9.90 -20.87 -7.12
C ASN A 392 9.94 -20.90 -5.57
N LEU A 393 11.13 -21.03 -4.98
CA LEU A 393 11.41 -20.76 -3.57
C LEU A 393 12.10 -19.40 -3.44
N ASP A 394 11.42 -18.45 -2.80
CA ASP A 394 11.88 -17.08 -2.65
C ASP A 394 11.98 -16.69 -1.17
N ALA A 395 13.00 -15.93 -0.83
CA ALA A 395 13.19 -15.37 0.50
C ALA A 395 13.27 -13.85 0.44
N GLN A 396 12.82 -13.20 1.52
CA GLN A 396 12.90 -11.77 1.72
C GLN A 396 13.25 -11.48 3.19
N LEU A 397 14.22 -10.60 3.39
CA LEU A 397 14.56 -10.04 4.70
C LEU A 397 14.35 -8.55 4.65
N GLU A 398 13.81 -7.97 5.72
CA GLU A 398 13.54 -6.54 5.82
C GLU A 398 13.77 -6.05 7.24
N ILE A 399 14.37 -4.87 7.38
CA ILE A 399 14.60 -4.18 8.64
C ILE A 399 14.02 -2.77 8.49
N ASN A 400 13.20 -2.36 9.44
CA ASN A 400 12.57 -1.04 9.49
C ASN A 400 12.92 -0.39 10.84
N GLN A 401 13.31 0.89 10.83
CA GLN A 401 13.49 1.67 12.04
C GLN A 401 12.97 3.09 11.81
N VAL A 402 12.19 3.60 12.76
CA VAL A 402 11.70 4.98 12.74
C VAL A 402 11.88 5.56 14.13
N ARG A 403 12.58 6.70 14.22
CA ARG A 403 12.76 7.41 15.49
C ARG A 403 11.44 7.97 16.04
N PRO A 404 11.38 8.32 17.34
CA PRO A 404 10.26 9.09 17.86
C PRO A 404 9.93 10.33 17.01
N TYR A 405 8.64 10.66 16.92
CA TYR A 405 8.10 11.91 16.34
C TYR A 405 8.11 12.10 14.80
N VAL A 406 8.75 11.23 14.00
CA VAL A 406 8.94 11.39 12.51
C VAL A 406 7.66 11.59 11.67
N TYR A 407 6.49 11.24 12.20
CA TYR A 407 5.21 11.34 11.50
C TYR A 407 4.20 12.23 12.23
N SER A 408 4.69 12.96 13.24
CA SER A 408 3.90 13.84 14.11
C SER A 408 4.27 15.29 13.86
N HIS A 409 3.33 16.21 14.11
CA HIS A 409 3.58 17.64 13.96
C HIS A 409 3.14 18.40 15.22
N TYR A 410 3.40 19.71 15.31
CA TYR A 410 2.94 20.51 16.45
C TYR A 410 1.41 20.59 16.47
N ALA A 411 0.79 20.73 15.29
CA ALA A 411 -0.65 20.64 15.10
C ALA A 411 -1.01 19.20 14.77
N PRO A 412 -1.86 18.53 15.56
CA PRO A 412 -2.30 17.17 15.27
C PRO A 412 -2.99 17.02 13.91
N SER A 413 -3.48 18.10 13.31
CA SER A 413 -4.10 18.12 11.98
C SER A 413 -3.09 18.06 10.82
N GLN A 414 -1.79 18.16 11.08
CA GLN A 414 -0.70 18.07 10.08
C GLN A 414 0.15 16.79 10.24
N ASN A 415 -0.35 15.77 10.95
CA ASN A 415 0.32 14.48 11.10
C ASN A 415 0.05 13.51 9.93
N TRP A 416 0.89 12.48 9.82
CA TRP A 416 0.90 11.52 8.71
C TRP A 416 -0.09 10.35 8.88
N ILE A 417 -1.38 10.67 9.04
CA ILE A 417 -2.43 9.67 9.27
C ILE A 417 -3.69 9.91 8.43
N HIS A 418 -4.47 8.85 8.25
CA HIS A 418 -5.84 8.89 7.75
C HIS A 418 -6.72 7.96 8.58
N TYR A 419 -7.81 8.47 9.15
CA TYR A 419 -8.68 7.78 10.12
C TYR A 419 -7.91 7.15 11.29
N ASN A 420 -6.95 7.88 11.88
CA ASN A 420 -6.06 7.40 12.96
C ASN A 420 -5.22 6.16 12.58
N GLN A 421 -5.07 5.90 11.29
CA GLN A 421 -4.18 4.87 10.76
C GLN A 421 -3.00 5.55 10.09
N SER A 422 -1.79 5.04 10.36
CA SER A 422 -0.57 5.53 9.71
C SER A 422 -0.69 5.40 8.20
N LEU A 423 -0.36 6.48 7.48
CA LEU A 423 -0.23 6.45 6.02
C LEU A 423 1.08 5.77 5.58
N ALA A 424 2.04 5.56 6.48
CA ALA A 424 3.32 4.88 6.23
C ALA A 424 3.37 3.55 6.99
N HIS A 425 4.39 3.32 7.81
CA HIS A 425 4.53 2.08 8.57
C HIS A 425 3.40 1.92 9.61
N PRO A 426 2.79 0.73 9.80
CA PRO A 426 1.63 0.56 10.67
C PRO A 426 1.93 0.75 12.17
N LEU A 427 3.20 0.58 12.57
CA LEU A 427 3.66 0.92 13.93
C LEU A 427 3.82 2.44 14.14
N GLY A 428 3.78 3.26 13.09
CA GLY A 428 3.99 4.70 13.21
C GLY A 428 5.45 5.04 13.48
N ALA A 429 5.78 5.40 14.71
CA ALA A 429 7.09 5.88 15.12
C ALA A 429 7.63 5.17 16.37
N ASN A 430 8.87 5.48 16.76
CA ASN A 430 9.54 4.96 17.95
C ASN A 430 9.69 3.42 17.95
N PHE A 431 10.06 2.83 16.82
CA PHE A 431 10.13 1.39 16.68
C PHE A 431 11.34 0.90 15.86
N ARG A 432 11.64 -0.38 16.04
CA ARG A 432 12.50 -1.19 15.16
C ARG A 432 11.79 -2.51 14.89
N GLU A 433 11.67 -2.88 13.62
CA GLU A 433 11.07 -4.13 13.16
C GLU A 433 12.07 -4.90 12.28
N PHE A 434 12.11 -6.22 12.46
CA PHE A 434 12.74 -7.16 11.55
C PHE A 434 11.66 -8.09 11.00
N ILE A 435 11.74 -8.41 9.70
CA ILE A 435 10.81 -9.29 9.01
C ILE A 435 11.60 -10.28 8.16
N GLY A 436 11.27 -11.56 8.28
CA GLY A 436 11.69 -12.61 7.35
C GLY A 436 10.48 -13.22 6.68
N ILE A 437 10.52 -13.38 5.36
CA ILE A 437 9.46 -14.00 4.58
C ILE A 437 10.05 -15.06 3.65
N ILE A 438 9.45 -16.25 3.66
CA ILE A 438 9.75 -17.34 2.73
C ILE A 438 8.47 -17.64 1.96
N ARG A 439 8.57 -17.69 0.63
CA ARG A 439 7.47 -18.01 -0.28
C ARG A 439 7.89 -19.19 -1.13
N TYR A 440 7.05 -20.22 -1.20
CA TYR A 440 7.33 -21.40 -1.99
C TYR A 440 6.11 -21.83 -2.79
N GLN A 441 6.30 -22.10 -4.07
CA GLN A 441 5.28 -22.67 -4.95
C GLN A 441 5.73 -24.07 -5.42
N PRO A 442 5.52 -25.12 -4.62
CA PRO A 442 5.96 -26.48 -4.97
C PRO A 442 5.25 -27.04 -6.21
N THR A 443 3.99 -26.68 -6.43
CA THR A 443 3.21 -27.06 -7.60
C THR A 443 2.60 -25.82 -8.22
N GLU A 444 2.04 -25.92 -9.42
CA GLU A 444 1.41 -24.79 -10.12
C GLU A 444 0.38 -24.05 -9.25
N ARG A 445 -0.36 -24.76 -8.40
CA ARG A 445 -1.52 -24.22 -7.67
C ARG A 445 -1.35 -24.13 -6.16
N LEU A 446 -0.31 -24.74 -5.59
CA LEU A 446 -0.04 -24.69 -4.15
C LEU A 446 0.96 -23.59 -3.84
N PHE A 447 0.59 -22.67 -2.95
CA PHE A 447 1.42 -21.58 -2.46
C PHE A 447 1.61 -21.74 -0.96
N ILE A 448 2.85 -21.60 -0.52
CA ILE A 448 3.26 -21.65 0.89
C ILE A 448 3.90 -20.30 1.22
N ASP A 449 3.41 -19.62 2.25
CA ASP A 449 3.97 -18.35 2.73
C ASP A 449 4.25 -18.49 4.23
N ALA A 450 5.53 -18.41 4.60
CA ALA A 450 5.98 -18.41 5.99
C ALA A 450 6.55 -17.03 6.31
N ARG A 451 6.11 -16.42 7.42
CA ARG A 451 6.61 -15.12 7.86
C ARG A 451 6.99 -15.16 9.33
N TYR A 452 8.06 -14.45 9.62
CA TYR A 452 8.45 -14.08 10.97
C TYR A 452 8.54 -12.55 11.03
N SER A 453 7.99 -11.96 12.07
CA SER A 453 8.27 -10.56 12.40
C SER A 453 8.64 -10.42 13.87
N PHE A 454 9.56 -9.51 14.16
CA PHE A 454 9.95 -9.12 15.49
C PHE A 454 10.00 -7.60 15.55
N SER A 455 9.22 -6.99 16.42
CA SER A 455 9.19 -5.54 16.62
C SER A 455 9.41 -5.18 18.07
N LYS A 456 10.22 -4.16 18.28
CA LYS A 456 10.38 -3.46 19.56
C LYS A 456 9.90 -2.03 19.36
N GLN A 457 9.01 -1.56 20.22
CA GLN A 457 8.43 -0.23 20.13
C GLN A 457 8.31 0.41 21.51
N GLY A 458 8.59 1.71 21.61
CA GLY A 458 8.22 2.48 22.79
C GLY A 458 6.81 3.05 22.63
N ILE A 459 5.85 2.51 23.38
CA ILE A 459 4.45 2.97 23.35
C ILE A 459 4.22 3.99 24.47
N ASP A 460 3.39 5.00 24.18
CA ASP A 460 3.03 6.01 25.18
C ASP A 460 2.08 5.40 26.22
N THR A 461 2.33 5.69 27.51
CA THR A 461 1.56 5.15 28.65
C THR A 461 0.11 5.64 28.68
N ASN A 462 -0.13 6.85 28.19
CA ASN A 462 -1.46 7.47 28.11
C ASN A 462 -1.43 8.60 27.06
N LYS A 463 -2.54 8.79 26.34
CA LYS A 463 -2.75 9.89 25.37
C LYS A 463 -2.72 11.29 26.02
N VAL A 464 -2.85 11.39 27.35
CA VAL A 464 -3.00 12.67 28.08
C VAL A 464 -1.75 13.10 28.84
N THR A 465 -0.89 12.16 29.25
CA THR A 465 0.30 12.48 30.06
C THR A 465 1.54 12.68 29.18
N THR A 466 2.57 11.87 29.35
CA THR A 466 3.86 12.01 28.70
C THR A 466 3.78 11.53 27.25
N ASN A 467 4.32 12.31 26.31
CA ASN A 467 4.52 11.91 24.91
C ASN A 467 5.98 11.48 24.74
N PHE A 468 6.22 10.25 24.30
CA PHE A 468 7.54 9.72 23.93
C PHE A 468 7.69 9.54 22.42
N GLY A 469 6.75 10.06 21.63
CA GLY A 469 6.79 10.10 20.18
C GLY A 469 6.46 8.78 19.50
N GLY A 470 5.83 7.85 20.22
CA GLY A 470 5.30 6.60 19.66
C GLY A 470 3.88 6.76 19.08
N ASP A 471 3.03 7.60 19.68
CA ASP A 471 1.68 7.87 19.19
C ASP A 471 1.66 9.06 18.22
N ILE A 472 1.63 8.76 16.92
CA ILE A 472 1.63 9.75 15.83
C ILE A 472 0.30 10.53 15.71
N THR A 473 -0.73 10.17 16.49
CA THR A 473 -1.99 10.94 16.57
C THR A 473 -1.89 12.16 17.48
N ARG A 474 -0.80 12.27 18.26
CA ARG A 474 -0.57 13.38 19.20
C ARG A 474 0.30 14.47 18.60
N GLY A 475 0.07 15.69 19.06
CA GLY A 475 0.96 16.81 18.75
C GLY A 475 2.28 16.73 19.53
N ASN A 476 3.35 17.29 18.97
CA ASN A 476 4.70 17.26 19.55
C ASN A 476 5.09 18.52 20.35
N ARG A 477 4.13 19.35 20.79
CA ARG A 477 4.42 20.58 21.58
C ARG A 477 4.95 20.30 22.98
N ASN A 478 4.51 19.21 23.62
CA ASN A 478 4.82 18.87 25.01
C ASN A 478 5.85 17.72 25.08
N ILE A 479 7.05 17.95 24.56
CA ILE A 479 8.17 16.99 24.64
C ILE A 479 8.89 17.21 25.97
N SER A 480 8.88 16.19 26.83
CA SER A 480 9.38 16.26 28.20
C SER A 480 10.90 16.42 28.30
N ASN A 481 11.65 15.82 27.38
CA ASN A 481 13.11 15.89 27.34
C ASN A 481 13.59 16.01 25.88
N LYS A 482 13.83 17.26 25.45
CA LYS A 482 14.19 17.59 24.07
C LYS A 482 15.60 17.13 23.68
N ASP A 483 16.51 17.06 24.64
CA ASP A 483 17.93 16.77 24.35
C ASP A 483 18.26 15.27 24.41
N ASN A 484 17.36 14.46 24.97
CA ASN A 484 17.54 13.02 25.13
C ASN A 484 16.31 12.22 24.67
N VAL A 485 16.12 12.16 23.36
CA VAL A 485 15.11 11.38 22.66
C VAL A 485 15.74 10.13 22.03
N THR A 486 15.64 9.01 22.73
CA THR A 486 16.18 7.71 22.29
C THR A 486 15.06 6.77 21.81
N LEU A 487 15.44 5.71 21.09
CA LEU A 487 14.49 4.67 20.69
C LEU A 487 13.94 3.93 21.91
N PHE A 488 12.68 3.54 21.82
CA PHE A 488 11.93 2.72 22.77
C PHE A 488 11.59 3.40 24.10
N GLN A 489 11.63 4.74 24.15
CA GLN A 489 11.13 5.50 25.30
C GLN A 489 9.62 5.28 25.53
N GLY A 490 9.19 5.40 26.78
CA GLY A 490 7.83 5.06 27.21
C GLY A 490 7.76 3.63 27.76
N ILE A 491 6.70 2.91 27.44
CA ILE A 491 6.60 1.48 27.74
C ILE A 491 7.27 0.73 26.59
N GLU A 492 8.33 0.01 26.90
CA GLU A 492 8.93 -0.90 25.94
C GLU A 492 7.99 -2.08 25.67
N ASN A 493 7.49 -2.18 24.44
CA ASN A 493 6.61 -3.25 23.99
C ASN A 493 7.30 -4.06 22.90
N THR A 494 7.46 -5.36 23.15
CA THR A 494 8.05 -6.31 22.22
C THR A 494 6.97 -7.23 21.68
N ILE A 495 6.90 -7.39 20.37
CA ILE A 495 5.99 -8.31 19.69
C ILE A 495 6.80 -9.20 18.76
N SER A 496 6.59 -10.51 18.83
CA SER A 496 7.05 -11.44 17.80
C SER A 496 5.87 -12.18 17.19
N THR A 497 5.88 -12.38 15.89
CA THR A 497 4.87 -13.17 15.19
C THR A 497 5.51 -14.19 14.28
N ILE A 498 4.92 -15.39 14.25
CA ILE A 498 5.24 -16.45 13.28
C ILE A 498 3.93 -16.82 12.58
N SER A 499 3.95 -16.93 11.26
CA SER A 499 2.83 -17.44 10.49
C SER A 499 3.28 -18.43 9.44
N LEU A 500 2.50 -19.48 9.23
CA LEU A 500 2.61 -20.37 8.07
C LEU A 500 1.24 -20.49 7.42
N ASP A 501 1.17 -20.12 6.15
CA ASP A 501 -0.04 -20.08 5.35
C ASP A 501 0.10 -20.97 4.12
N LEU A 502 -0.89 -21.85 3.92
CA LEU A 502 -1.03 -22.73 2.76
C LEU A 502 -2.24 -22.27 1.96
N SER A 503 -2.04 -21.92 0.70
CA SER A 503 -3.11 -21.52 -0.22
C SER A 503 -3.10 -22.43 -1.44
N TYR A 504 -4.18 -23.16 -1.69
CA TYR A 504 -4.36 -23.95 -2.90
C TYR A 504 -5.36 -23.29 -3.85
N MET A 505 -4.93 -22.96 -5.07
CA MET A 505 -5.77 -22.33 -6.08
C MET A 505 -6.59 -23.36 -6.85
N ILE A 506 -7.85 -23.50 -6.47
CA ILE A 506 -8.82 -24.44 -7.08
C ILE A 506 -9.19 -23.97 -8.49
N TRP A 507 -9.41 -22.66 -8.63
CA TRP A 507 -9.77 -21.97 -9.86
C TRP A 507 -9.12 -20.58 -9.86
N HIS A 508 -9.11 -19.86 -10.99
CA HIS A 508 -8.52 -18.52 -11.06
C HIS A 508 -9.06 -17.62 -9.93
N ASN A 509 -8.18 -17.17 -9.04
CA ASN A 509 -8.48 -16.40 -7.83
C ASN A 509 -9.44 -17.04 -6.81
N LEU A 510 -9.77 -18.34 -6.94
CA LEU A 510 -10.47 -19.13 -5.92
C LEU A 510 -9.46 -19.97 -5.14
N PHE A 511 -9.28 -19.65 -3.87
CA PHE A 511 -8.33 -20.32 -2.99
C PHE A 511 -9.02 -21.00 -1.82
N ALA A 512 -8.53 -22.20 -1.49
CA ALA A 512 -8.68 -22.79 -0.17
C ALA A 512 -7.43 -22.50 0.65
N ASP A 513 -7.61 -21.90 1.81
CA ASP A 513 -6.55 -21.48 2.70
C ASP A 513 -6.57 -22.28 4.01
N ALA A 514 -5.38 -22.63 4.49
CA ALA A 514 -5.14 -23.09 5.84
C ALA A 514 -3.96 -22.32 6.42
N GLY A 515 -3.97 -22.07 7.72
CA GLY A 515 -2.81 -21.41 8.34
C GLY A 515 -2.75 -21.50 9.85
N ILE A 516 -1.55 -21.27 10.35
CA ILE A 516 -1.26 -21.09 11.78
C ILE A 516 -0.62 -19.71 11.97
N PHE A 517 -1.02 -19.01 13.02
CA PHE A 517 -0.46 -17.72 13.41
C PHE A 517 -0.19 -17.70 14.91
N ILE A 518 1.05 -17.45 15.30
CA ILE A 518 1.48 -17.34 16.68
C ILE A 518 1.96 -15.93 16.90
N ARG A 519 1.47 -15.27 17.96
CA ARG A 519 1.89 -13.94 18.37
C ARG A 519 2.27 -13.97 19.84
N ASN A 520 3.46 -13.51 20.15
CA ASN A 520 3.92 -13.27 21.51
C ASN A 520 4.07 -11.77 21.71
N GLN A 521 3.55 -11.24 22.81
CA GLN A 521 3.72 -9.85 23.21
C GLN A 521 4.25 -9.79 24.63
N SER A 522 5.22 -8.91 24.87
CA SER A 522 5.74 -8.66 26.21
C SER A 522 5.90 -7.16 26.45
N ASN A 523 5.37 -6.68 27.57
CA ASN A 523 5.67 -5.35 28.10
C ASN A 523 5.49 -5.31 29.64
N PRO A 524 6.05 -4.28 30.33
CA PRO A 524 5.94 -4.14 31.78
C PRO A 524 4.52 -4.07 32.36
N ILE A 525 3.49 -3.77 31.57
CA ILE A 525 2.10 -3.61 32.05
C ILE A 525 1.33 -4.93 31.96
N ILE A 526 1.39 -5.61 30.82
CA ILE A 526 0.61 -6.84 30.57
C ILE A 526 1.41 -8.12 30.88
N GLY A 527 2.72 -8.00 31.13
CA GLY A 527 3.61 -9.15 31.24
C GLY A 527 3.81 -9.82 29.88
N TYR A 528 3.77 -11.15 29.84
CA TYR A 528 3.90 -11.95 28.62
C TYR A 528 2.55 -12.56 28.23
N GLU A 529 2.13 -12.33 26.99
CA GLU A 529 0.92 -12.90 26.40
C GLU A 529 1.24 -13.62 25.10
N GLN A 530 0.64 -14.79 24.90
CA GLN A 530 0.73 -15.57 23.67
C GLN A 530 -0.66 -15.80 23.09
N THR A 531 -0.78 -15.69 21.77
CA THR A 531 -1.99 -16.02 21.01
C THR A 531 -1.61 -16.95 19.86
N THR A 532 -2.21 -18.14 19.83
CA THR A 532 -2.05 -19.09 18.72
C THR A 532 -3.38 -19.28 18.00
N LEU A 533 -3.40 -19.03 16.69
CA LEU A 533 -4.59 -19.13 15.84
C LEU A 533 -4.40 -20.26 14.84
N PHE A 534 -5.43 -21.09 14.66
CA PHE A 534 -5.54 -22.04 13.55
C PHE A 534 -6.71 -21.61 12.66
N ARG A 535 -6.47 -21.43 11.37
CA ARG A 535 -7.45 -20.90 10.41
C ARG A 535 -7.68 -21.82 9.23
N LEU A 536 -8.93 -21.86 8.77
CA LEU A 536 -9.34 -22.46 7.50
C LEU A 536 -10.28 -21.49 6.78
N GLY A 537 -10.19 -21.42 5.46
CA GLY A 537 -11.08 -20.55 4.70
C GLY A 537 -11.12 -20.81 3.20
N LEU A 538 -12.09 -20.17 2.56
CA LEU A 538 -12.27 -20.08 1.12
C LEU A 538 -12.36 -18.60 0.74
N ARG A 539 -11.66 -18.20 -0.32
CA ARG A 539 -11.71 -16.83 -0.83
C ARG A 539 -11.71 -16.81 -2.35
N LEU A 540 -12.53 -15.93 -2.92
CA LEU A 540 -12.67 -15.69 -4.35
C LEU A 540 -12.44 -14.20 -4.62
N ASN A 541 -11.44 -13.87 -5.46
CA ASN A 541 -11.07 -12.49 -5.82
C ASN A 541 -10.84 -11.60 -4.58
N LEU A 542 -10.24 -12.14 -3.53
CA LEU A 542 -10.06 -11.48 -2.25
C LEU A 542 -8.71 -11.81 -1.63
N ALA A 543 -8.11 -10.84 -0.96
CA ALA A 543 -6.89 -11.01 -0.19
C ALA A 543 -7.17 -11.76 1.13
N ALA A 544 -6.20 -12.56 1.58
CA ALA A 544 -6.26 -13.17 2.91
C ALA A 544 -6.25 -12.09 4.01
N ILE A 545 -6.85 -12.38 5.16
CA ILE A 545 -6.74 -11.48 6.33
C ILE A 545 -5.29 -11.50 6.83
N ASP A 546 -4.76 -10.31 7.10
CA ASP A 546 -3.51 -10.15 7.83
C ASP A 546 -3.78 -9.88 9.31
N TYR A 547 -3.26 -10.74 10.17
CA TYR A 547 -3.37 -10.64 11.62
C TYR A 547 -2.17 -9.90 12.27
N ARG A 548 -1.17 -9.49 11.49
CA ARG A 548 0.09 -8.84 11.93
C ARG A 548 0.02 -7.31 11.94
N GLN A 549 -1.18 -6.75 11.96
CA GLN A 549 -1.42 -5.30 11.78
C GLN A 549 -1.08 -4.45 12.99
#